data_AF-A0A1D1UXS9-F1
#
_entry.id   AF-A0A1D1UXS9-F1
#
_cell.length_a   1.000
_cell.length_b   1.000
_cell.length_c   1.000
_cell.angle_alpha   90.00
_cell.angle_beta   90.00
_cell.angle_gamma   90.00
#
_symmetry.space_group_name_H-M   'P 1'
#
loop_
_entity.id
_entity.type
_entity.pdbx_description
1 polymer ?
#
loop_
_entity_poly.entity_id
_entity_poly.type
_entity_poly.pdbx_seq_one_letter_code
_entity_poly.pdbx_strand_id
1 'polypeptide(L)'
;MPFYNTSTSIRQNSRKVCLVAIGFACCHTNAAASVQLPPNLLTAMRLRLCSLRTACFVVAFYTFFVALLMLGFGCHDYYVAPEYLLWLRVAGAFTVIILFLAGSCLLRAIYRNSGQLFLTWLVVYSLYVGYQITNIIWNCYYYYTDYDSVPEPIRMSVKCNFIVFSILLCFDILSIFVVYRYKNQTRIGRT
;
A
#
# COMPACT_ATOMS: atom_id res chain seq x y z
N MET A 1 35.11 -30.22 34.49
CA MET A 1 33.81 -30.86 34.78
C MET A 1 32.71 -29.78 34.93
N PRO A 2 31.42 -30.14 34.73
CA PRO A 2 30.24 -29.41 34.20
C PRO A 2 29.94 -27.95 34.61
N PHE A 3 29.21 -27.10 33.85
CA PHE A 3 27.72 -26.99 33.64
C PHE A 3 27.06 -25.90 34.53
N TYR A 4 25.98 -25.14 34.24
CA TYR A 4 24.93 -24.95 33.19
C TYR A 4 24.51 -23.43 33.32
N ASN A 5 24.34 -22.60 32.27
CA ASN A 5 23.26 -22.51 31.26
C ASN A 5 22.00 -21.72 31.70
N THR A 6 21.83 -20.50 31.22
CA THR A 6 20.56 -19.73 31.22
C THR A 6 20.52 -18.75 30.04
N SER A 7 20.61 -19.25 28.80
CA SER A 7 20.44 -18.41 27.60
C SER A 7 19.52 -19.00 26.53
N THR A 8 18.81 -20.08 26.83
CA THR A 8 18.05 -20.84 25.83
C THR A 8 16.58 -20.47 25.66
N SER A 9 15.98 -19.58 26.47
CA SER A 9 14.53 -19.32 26.34
C SER A 9 14.14 -18.22 25.35
N ILE A 10 15.03 -17.27 25.01
CA ILE A 10 14.67 -16.15 24.11
C ILE A 10 14.85 -16.52 22.62
N ARG A 11 15.70 -17.50 22.31
CA ARG A 11 15.98 -17.91 20.91
C ARG A 11 14.88 -18.78 20.28
N GLN A 12 13.93 -19.27 21.08
CA GLN A 12 12.92 -20.21 20.59
C GLN A 12 11.69 -19.52 20.02
N ASN A 13 11.41 -18.25 20.38
CA ASN A 13 10.27 -17.52 19.84
C ASN A 13 10.57 -16.83 18.49
N SER A 14 11.84 -16.55 18.18
CA SER A 14 12.26 -16.03 16.88
C SER A 14 12.23 -17.07 15.75
N ARG A 15 12.26 -18.37 16.08
CA ARG A 15 12.21 -19.44 15.05
C ARG A 15 10.82 -19.66 14.46
N LYS A 16 9.73 -19.30 15.16
CA LYS A 16 8.37 -19.42 14.61
C LYS A 16 8.03 -18.30 13.62
N VAL A 17 8.59 -17.11 13.81
CA VAL A 17 8.41 -15.99 12.85
C VAL A 17 9.30 -16.18 11.61
N CYS A 18 10.47 -16.82 11.74
CA CYS A 18 11.34 -17.11 10.60
C CYS A 18 10.84 -18.29 9.73
N LEU A 19 10.02 -19.21 10.27
CA LEU A 19 9.51 -20.37 9.52
C LEU A 19 8.42 -20.02 8.51
N VAL A 20 7.79 -18.85 8.60
CA VAL A 20 6.91 -18.32 7.54
C VAL A 20 7.72 -17.67 6.41
N ALA A 21 8.96 -17.24 6.68
CA ALA A 21 9.84 -16.60 5.69
C ALA A 21 10.70 -17.61 4.89
N ILE A 22 10.94 -18.82 5.41
CA ILE A 22 11.80 -19.82 4.76
C ILE A 22 11.07 -20.65 3.67
N GLY A 23 9.74 -20.56 3.58
CA GLY A 23 8.99 -21.14 2.46
C GLY A 23 9.21 -20.44 1.09
N PHE A 24 9.95 -19.33 1.06
CA PHE A 24 10.15 -18.52 -0.15
C PHE A 24 11.60 -18.44 -0.65
N ALA A 25 12.57 -19.02 0.07
CA ALA A 25 14.01 -18.80 -0.19
C ALA A 25 14.77 -20.02 -0.78
N CYS A 26 14.10 -21.12 -1.14
CA CYS A 26 14.76 -22.31 -1.68
C CYS A 26 14.69 -22.43 -3.22
N CYS A 27 14.80 -21.31 -3.94
CA CYS A 27 14.82 -21.30 -5.41
C CYS A 27 15.81 -20.28 -5.97
N HIS A 28 17.01 -20.21 -5.40
CA HIS A 28 18.14 -19.57 -6.06
C HIS A 28 19.46 -20.24 -5.64
N THR A 29 19.77 -21.36 -6.27
CA THR A 29 21.16 -21.77 -6.52
C THR A 29 21.22 -22.45 -7.89
N ASN A 30 22.04 -21.88 -8.75
CA ASN A 30 22.26 -22.23 -10.15
C ASN A 30 22.85 -23.64 -10.33
N ALA A 31 22.51 -24.32 -11.41
CA ALA A 31 23.47 -25.05 -12.25
C ALA A 31 22.82 -25.48 -13.57
N ALA A 32 23.54 -25.24 -14.66
CA ALA A 32 23.18 -25.62 -16.01
C ALA A 32 22.96 -27.14 -16.12
N ALA A 33 21.73 -27.53 -16.42
CA ALA A 33 21.41 -28.82 -16.97
C ALA A 33 20.11 -28.67 -17.76
N SER A 34 20.09 -29.18 -18.99
CA SER A 34 18.89 -29.36 -19.79
C SER A 34 17.93 -30.32 -19.07
N VAL A 35 17.20 -29.81 -18.09
CA VAL A 35 16.23 -30.55 -17.28
C VAL A 35 14.85 -30.21 -17.81
N GLN A 36 14.17 -31.21 -18.37
CA GLN A 36 12.73 -31.15 -18.62
C GLN A 36 12.02 -30.70 -17.34
N LEU A 37 11.49 -29.47 -17.37
CA LEU A 37 10.79 -28.86 -16.25
C LEU A 37 9.57 -29.72 -15.90
N PRO A 38 9.37 -30.14 -14.63
CA PRO A 38 8.21 -30.93 -14.26
C PRO A 38 6.93 -30.10 -14.48
N PRO A 39 5.85 -30.69 -15.02
CA PRO A 39 4.59 -29.98 -15.32
C PRO A 39 3.97 -29.28 -14.10
N ASN A 40 4.37 -29.72 -12.90
CA ASN A 40 3.95 -29.21 -11.59
C ASN A 40 4.50 -27.81 -11.28
N LEU A 41 5.63 -27.43 -11.88
CA LEU A 41 6.24 -26.11 -11.68
C LEU A 41 5.51 -25.04 -12.51
N LEU A 42 5.04 -25.42 -13.71
CA LEU A 42 4.31 -24.54 -14.60
C LEU A 42 2.94 -24.17 -14.03
N THR A 43 2.25 -25.13 -13.40
CA THR A 43 0.99 -24.90 -12.68
C THR A 43 1.19 -24.06 -11.42
N ALA A 44 2.26 -24.31 -10.64
CA ALA A 44 2.58 -23.48 -9.48
C ALA A 44 2.90 -22.02 -9.85
N MET A 45 3.63 -21.77 -10.95
CA MET A 45 3.86 -20.41 -11.45
C MET A 45 2.55 -19.75 -11.91
N ARG A 46 1.72 -20.46 -12.68
CA ARG A 46 0.42 -19.93 -13.15
C ARG A 46 -0.52 -19.57 -11.99
N LEU A 47 -0.55 -20.36 -10.92
CA LEU A 47 -1.32 -20.06 -9.71
C LEU A 47 -0.85 -18.77 -9.02
N ARG A 48 0.48 -18.57 -8.90
CA ARG A 48 1.04 -17.33 -8.34
C ARG A 48 0.75 -16.11 -9.21
N LEU A 49 0.87 -16.25 -10.53
CA LEU A 49 0.55 -15.18 -11.50
C LEU A 49 -0.94 -14.81 -11.49
N CYS A 50 -1.85 -15.79 -11.41
CA CYS A 50 -3.29 -15.53 -11.29
C CYS A 50 -3.63 -14.86 -9.95
N SER A 51 -3.07 -15.35 -8.84
CA SER A 51 -3.28 -14.76 -7.52
C SER A 51 -2.80 -13.29 -7.47
N LEU A 52 -1.65 -12.99 -8.08
CA LEU A 52 -1.08 -11.65 -8.06
C LEU A 52 -1.78 -10.67 -9.01
N ARG A 53 -2.34 -11.18 -10.13
CA ARG A 53 -3.21 -10.38 -11.01
C ARG A 53 -4.51 -9.98 -10.29
N THR A 54 -5.13 -10.92 -9.58
CA THR A 54 -6.32 -10.63 -8.76
C THR A 54 -6.00 -9.61 -7.67
N ALA A 55 -4.84 -9.73 -7.02
CA ALA A 55 -4.38 -8.74 -6.04
C ALA A 55 -4.24 -7.34 -6.64
N CYS A 56 -3.70 -7.21 -7.86
CA CYS A 56 -3.62 -5.92 -8.55
C CYS A 56 -5.00 -5.35 -8.93
N PHE A 57 -5.98 -6.21 -9.27
CA PHE A 57 -7.36 -5.77 -9.47
C PHE A 57 -7.97 -5.23 -8.17
N VAL A 58 -7.75 -5.92 -7.04
CA VAL A 58 -8.20 -5.46 -5.72
C VAL A 58 -7.56 -4.12 -5.38
N VAL A 59 -6.27 -3.92 -5.65
CA VAL A 59 -5.57 -2.63 -5.45
C VAL A 59 -6.17 -1.52 -6.32
N ALA A 60 -6.57 -1.83 -7.56
CA ALA A 60 -7.23 -0.84 -8.42
C ALA A 60 -8.58 -0.40 -7.84
N PHE A 61 -9.41 -1.35 -7.40
CA PHE A 61 -10.68 -1.03 -6.73
C PHE A 61 -10.49 -0.32 -5.40
N TYR A 62 -9.46 -0.69 -4.64
CA TYR A 62 -9.06 0.02 -3.43
C TYR A 62 -8.69 1.48 -3.74
N THR A 63 -7.94 1.74 -4.82
CA THR A 63 -7.60 3.11 -5.26
C THR A 63 -8.86 3.94 -5.51
N PHE A 64 -9.88 3.37 -6.14
CA PHE A 64 -11.17 4.05 -6.34
C PHE A 64 -11.93 4.25 -5.03
N PHE A 65 -11.94 3.25 -4.15
CA PHE A 65 -12.57 3.34 -2.84
C PHE A 65 -11.95 4.46 -1.99
N VAL A 66 -10.62 4.56 -1.99
CA VAL A 66 -9.89 5.64 -1.31
C VAL A 66 -10.26 7.01 -1.89
N ALA A 67 -10.39 7.13 -3.22
CA ALA A 67 -10.84 8.37 -3.86
C ALA A 67 -12.26 8.77 -3.41
N LEU A 68 -13.20 7.81 -3.34
CA LEU A 68 -14.55 8.05 -2.85
C LEU A 68 -14.57 8.44 -1.37
N LEU A 69 -13.73 7.80 -0.56
CA LEU A 69 -13.62 8.07 0.86
C LEU A 69 -13.07 9.48 1.13
N MET A 70 -12.06 9.91 0.36
CA MET A 70 -11.58 11.30 0.38
C MET A 70 -12.66 12.30 -0.07
N LEU A 71 -13.42 11.97 -1.12
CA LEU A 71 -14.53 12.82 -1.57
C LEU A 71 -15.61 12.94 -0.48
N GLY A 72 -15.95 11.84 0.19
CA GLY A 72 -16.90 11.80 1.30
C GLY A 72 -16.48 12.68 2.46
N PHE A 73 -15.21 12.59 2.89
CA PHE A 73 -14.68 13.48 3.92
C PHE A 73 -14.65 14.94 3.48
N GLY A 74 -14.26 15.21 2.23
CA GLY A 74 -14.28 16.56 1.67
C GLY A 74 -15.69 17.19 1.67
N CYS A 75 -16.71 16.40 1.30
CA CYS A 75 -18.12 16.83 1.36
C CYS A 75 -18.58 17.05 2.81
N HIS A 76 -18.25 16.16 3.73
CA HIS A 76 -18.60 16.31 5.15
C HIS A 76 -17.99 17.60 5.73
N ASP A 77 -16.71 17.83 5.48
CA ASP A 77 -15.99 19.00 5.99
C ASP A 77 -16.50 20.31 5.37
N TYR A 78 -17.06 20.27 4.15
CA TYR A 78 -17.72 21.41 3.52
C TYR A 78 -18.95 21.87 4.29
N TYR A 79 -19.78 20.94 4.78
CA TYR A 79 -20.99 21.26 5.53
C TYR A 79 -20.70 21.66 6.98
N VAL A 80 -19.72 21.03 7.64
CA VAL A 80 -19.49 21.20 9.08
C VAL A 80 -18.64 22.44 9.43
N ALA A 81 -17.67 22.82 8.59
CA ALA A 81 -16.73 23.90 8.94
C ALA A 81 -16.32 24.76 7.73
N PRO A 82 -17.27 25.40 7.01
CA PRO A 82 -17.04 25.99 5.68
C PRO A 82 -15.87 26.99 5.60
N GLU A 83 -15.58 27.74 6.67
CA GLU A 83 -14.61 28.85 6.60
C GLU A 83 -13.14 28.47 6.88
N TYR A 84 -12.87 27.32 7.50
CA TYR A 84 -11.53 27.02 8.03
C TYR A 84 -10.61 26.21 7.09
N LEU A 85 -11.14 25.62 6.01
CA LEU A 85 -10.42 24.55 5.27
C LEU A 85 -10.44 24.69 3.74
N LEU A 86 -10.60 25.90 3.20
CA LEU A 86 -10.76 26.09 1.74
C LEU A 86 -9.62 25.48 0.92
N TRP A 87 -8.36 25.73 1.30
CA TRP A 87 -7.18 25.20 0.59
C TRP A 87 -7.06 23.68 0.68
N LEU A 88 -7.31 23.11 1.87
CA LEU A 88 -7.24 21.65 2.09
C LEU A 88 -8.31 20.91 1.26
N ARG A 89 -9.50 21.52 1.11
CA ARG A 89 -10.58 20.97 0.27
C ARG A 89 -10.24 21.00 -1.21
N VAL A 90 -9.71 22.12 -1.71
CA VAL A 90 -9.31 22.24 -3.12
C VAL A 90 -8.24 21.21 -3.45
N ALA A 91 -7.20 21.09 -2.60
CA ALA A 91 -6.17 20.06 -2.74
C ALA A 91 -6.75 18.63 -2.68
N GLY A 92 -7.68 18.37 -1.76
CA GLY A 92 -8.39 17.09 -1.66
C GLY A 92 -9.18 16.75 -2.92
N ALA A 93 -9.95 17.69 -3.45
CA ALA A 93 -10.74 17.49 -4.67
C ALA A 93 -9.88 17.18 -5.90
N PHE A 94 -8.76 17.91 -6.09
CA PHE A 94 -7.79 17.59 -7.14
C PHE A 94 -7.19 16.20 -6.95
N THR A 95 -6.85 15.83 -5.71
CA THR A 95 -6.29 14.52 -5.38
C THR A 95 -7.26 13.38 -5.72
N VAL A 96 -8.56 13.56 -5.47
CA VAL A 96 -9.62 12.60 -5.84
C VAL A 96 -9.62 12.35 -7.35
N ILE A 97 -9.61 13.41 -8.16
CA ILE A 97 -9.60 13.28 -9.63
C ILE A 97 -8.35 12.50 -10.09
N ILE A 98 -7.19 12.84 -9.53
CA ILE A 98 -5.93 12.16 -9.83
C ILE A 98 -5.97 10.67 -9.44
N LEU A 99 -6.57 10.33 -8.30
CA LEU A 99 -6.75 8.93 -7.87
C LEU A 99 -7.69 8.15 -8.78
N PHE A 100 -8.79 8.74 -9.26
CA PHE A 100 -9.67 8.11 -10.25
C PHE A 100 -8.93 7.80 -11.56
N LEU A 101 -8.10 8.74 -12.02
CA LEU A 101 -7.24 8.53 -13.18
C LEU A 101 -6.21 7.43 -12.91
N ALA A 102 -5.60 7.41 -11.72
CA ALA A 102 -4.66 6.36 -11.32
C ALA A 102 -5.34 4.97 -11.33
N GLY A 103 -6.48 4.81 -10.67
CA GLY A 103 -7.22 3.54 -10.66
C GLY A 103 -7.55 3.06 -12.08
N SER A 104 -7.96 3.98 -12.96
CA SER A 104 -8.24 3.70 -14.37
C SER A 104 -6.97 3.28 -15.14
N CYS A 105 -5.84 3.94 -14.88
CA CYS A 105 -4.54 3.59 -15.43
C CYS A 105 -4.12 2.17 -15.00
N LEU A 106 -4.29 1.81 -13.72
CA LEU A 106 -3.93 0.48 -13.23
C LEU A 106 -4.79 -0.62 -13.86
N LEU A 107 -6.11 -0.41 -13.95
CA LEU A 107 -7.00 -1.34 -14.64
C LEU A 107 -6.54 -1.55 -16.10
N ARG A 108 -6.33 -0.47 -16.85
CA ARG A 108 -5.84 -0.54 -18.24
C ARG A 108 -4.47 -1.20 -18.32
N ALA A 109 -3.58 -0.97 -17.34
CA ALA A 109 -2.27 -1.60 -17.26
C ALA A 109 -2.38 -3.12 -17.11
N ILE A 110 -3.31 -3.61 -16.28
CA ILE A 110 -3.56 -5.04 -16.08
C ILE A 110 -4.17 -5.69 -17.33
N TYR A 111 -5.08 -5.01 -18.03
CA TYR A 111 -5.68 -5.55 -19.27
C TYR A 111 -4.71 -5.56 -20.45
N ARG A 112 -3.93 -4.49 -20.65
CA ARG A 112 -3.01 -4.36 -21.78
C ARG A 112 -1.58 -4.85 -21.47
N ASN A 113 -1.31 -5.27 -20.23
CA ASN A 113 0.02 -5.66 -19.75
C ASN A 113 1.13 -4.65 -20.13
N SER A 114 0.82 -3.35 -20.02
CA SER A 114 1.69 -2.25 -20.42
C SER A 114 2.51 -1.75 -19.24
N GLY A 115 3.84 -1.88 -19.34
CA GLY A 115 4.77 -1.45 -18.30
C GLY A 115 4.79 0.07 -18.08
N GLN A 116 4.45 0.86 -19.11
CA GLN A 116 4.35 2.32 -19.01
C GLN A 116 3.17 2.73 -18.12
N LEU A 117 1.99 2.14 -18.32
CA LEU A 117 0.81 2.44 -17.50
C LEU A 117 1.00 2.02 -16.03
N PHE A 118 1.70 0.90 -15.78
CA PHE A 118 2.10 0.51 -14.42
C PHE A 118 3.05 1.53 -13.78
N LEU A 119 4.00 2.08 -14.55
CA LEU A 119 4.91 3.10 -14.05
C LEU A 119 4.18 4.41 -13.76
N THR A 120 3.28 4.84 -14.64
CA THR A 120 2.45 6.04 -14.42
C THR A 120 1.61 5.88 -13.16
N TRP A 121 0.95 4.74 -12.98
CA TRP A 121 0.22 4.46 -11.73
C TRP A 121 1.13 4.55 -10.52
N LEU A 122 2.30 3.90 -10.56
CA LEU A 122 3.23 3.87 -9.44
C LEU A 122 3.71 5.28 -9.06
N VAL A 123 4.06 6.12 -10.05
CA VAL A 123 4.48 7.52 -9.79
C VAL A 123 3.34 8.33 -9.18
N VAL A 124 2.14 8.28 -9.77
CA VAL A 124 0.98 9.04 -9.27
C VAL A 124 0.59 8.58 -7.86
N TYR A 125 0.56 7.27 -7.63
CA TYR A 125 0.21 6.70 -6.32
C TYR A 125 1.28 7.00 -5.27
N SER A 126 2.57 6.98 -5.62
CA SER A 126 3.64 7.40 -4.70
C SER A 126 3.55 8.88 -4.34
N LEU A 127 3.21 9.76 -5.28
CA LEU A 127 2.96 11.17 -4.98
C LEU A 127 1.77 11.34 -4.02
N TYR A 128 0.69 10.57 -4.21
CA TYR A 128 -0.44 10.53 -3.30
C TYR A 128 -0.04 10.09 -1.88
N VAL A 129 0.76 9.04 -1.75
CA VAL A 129 1.28 8.59 -0.45
C VAL A 129 2.15 9.67 0.20
N GLY A 130 3.00 10.35 -0.57
CA GLY A 130 3.77 11.48 -0.10
C GLY A 130 2.88 12.61 0.44
N TYR A 131 1.83 12.98 -0.31
CA TYR A 131 0.83 13.95 0.13
C TYR A 131 0.16 13.55 1.45
N GLN A 132 -0.22 12.28 1.60
CA GLN A 132 -0.79 11.78 2.86
C GLN A 132 0.19 11.91 4.03
N ILE A 133 1.45 11.53 3.85
CA ILE A 133 2.48 11.67 4.89
C ILE A 133 2.63 13.14 5.30
N THR A 134 2.73 14.06 4.33
CA THR A 134 2.82 15.50 4.62
C THR A 134 1.58 15.99 5.36
N ASN A 135 0.38 15.54 4.98
CA ASN A 135 -0.85 15.92 5.66
C ASN A 135 -0.89 15.39 7.11
N ILE A 136 -0.44 14.16 7.36
CA ILE A 136 -0.33 13.58 8.70
C ILE A 136 0.65 14.39 9.55
N ILE A 137 1.84 14.71 9.01
CA ILE A 137 2.85 15.52 9.71
C ILE A 137 2.32 16.92 10.03
N TRP A 138 1.64 17.56 9.08
CA TRP A 138 1.04 18.88 9.27
C TRP A 138 -0.02 18.85 10.39
N ASN A 139 -0.91 17.86 10.38
CA ASN A 139 -1.92 17.70 11.41
C ASN A 139 -1.30 17.40 12.78
N CYS A 140 -0.21 16.62 12.85
CA CYS A 140 0.55 16.42 14.10
C CYS A 140 1.14 17.72 14.63
N TYR A 141 1.74 18.54 13.76
CA TYR A 141 2.32 19.82 14.14
C TYR A 141 1.24 20.77 14.66
N TYR A 142 0.14 20.92 13.92
CA TYR A 142 -0.99 21.76 14.30
C TYR A 142 -1.65 21.30 15.61
N TYR A 143 -1.77 19.98 15.80
CA TYR A 143 -2.23 19.38 17.05
C TYR A 143 -1.27 19.62 18.22
N TYR A 144 0.01 19.90 17.99
CA TYR A 144 0.94 20.19 19.08
C TYR A 144 0.96 21.69 19.43
N THR A 145 0.80 22.57 18.45
CA THR A 145 0.93 24.03 18.64
C THR A 145 -0.34 24.72 19.10
N ASP A 146 -1.51 24.38 18.53
CA ASP A 146 -2.73 25.21 18.66
C ASP A 146 -3.95 24.46 19.20
N TYR A 147 -3.74 23.25 19.74
CA TYR A 147 -4.79 22.30 20.13
C TYR A 147 -5.84 22.83 21.11
N ASP A 148 -5.43 23.63 22.09
CA ASP A 148 -6.35 24.09 23.14
C ASP A 148 -7.28 25.20 22.67
N SER A 149 -6.94 25.88 21.57
CA SER A 149 -7.72 27.00 21.02
C SER A 149 -8.89 26.56 20.11
N VAL A 150 -8.94 25.27 19.74
CA VAL A 150 -9.90 24.73 18.77
C VAL A 150 -11.13 24.12 19.47
N PRO A 151 -12.37 24.40 18.99
CA PRO A 151 -13.59 23.80 19.53
C PRO A 151 -13.56 22.26 19.60
N GLU A 152 -14.11 21.70 20.70
CA GLU A 152 -14.22 20.25 20.97
C GLU A 152 -14.62 19.38 19.76
N PRO A 153 -15.69 19.69 18.99
CA PRO A 153 -16.10 18.84 17.87
C PRO A 153 -15.08 18.77 16.74
N ILE A 154 -14.32 19.85 16.51
CA ILE A 154 -13.27 19.91 15.50
C ILE A 154 -12.07 19.07 15.97
N ARG A 155 -11.72 19.12 17.26
CA ARG A 155 -10.64 18.29 17.83
C ARG A 155 -10.90 16.79 17.69
N MET A 156 -12.13 16.35 17.97
CA MET A 156 -12.49 14.94 17.82
C MET A 156 -12.49 14.50 16.34
N SER A 157 -12.96 15.35 15.43
CA SER A 157 -12.87 15.10 13.99
C SER A 157 -11.42 14.93 13.53
N VAL A 158 -10.52 15.83 13.93
CA VAL A 158 -9.09 15.75 13.58
C VAL A 158 -8.42 14.48 14.09
N LYS A 159 -8.74 14.03 15.31
CA LYS A 159 -8.25 12.75 15.87
C LYS A 159 -8.73 11.54 15.08
N CYS A 160 -10.02 11.49 14.74
CA CYS A 160 -10.55 10.39 13.92
C CYS A 160 -9.92 10.37 12.53
N ASN A 161 -9.75 11.55 11.93
CA ASN A 161 -9.09 11.73 10.64
C ASN A 161 -7.65 11.18 10.71
N PHE A 162 -6.87 11.55 11.74
CA PHE A 162 -5.52 11.04 11.97
C PHE A 162 -5.45 9.49 12.03
N ILE A 163 -6.34 8.85 12.79
CA ILE A 163 -6.36 7.38 12.94
C ILE A 163 -6.70 6.71 11.60
N VAL A 164 -7.75 7.19 10.93
CA VAL A 164 -8.22 6.61 9.66
C VAL A 164 -7.14 6.73 8.58
N PHE A 165 -6.54 7.90 8.41
CA PHE A 165 -5.49 8.12 7.41
C PHE A 165 -4.19 7.38 7.76
N SER A 166 -3.86 7.19 9.04
CA SER A 166 -2.72 6.36 9.45
C SER A 166 -2.90 4.89 9.07
N ILE A 167 -4.11 4.35 9.24
CA ILE A 167 -4.44 2.98 8.83
C ILE A 167 -4.39 2.86 7.30
N LEU A 168 -4.97 3.83 6.59
CA LEU A 168 -4.94 3.88 5.12
C LEU A 168 -3.51 3.92 4.59
N LEU A 169 -2.62 4.71 5.20
CA LEU A 169 -1.21 4.79 4.81
C LEU A 169 -0.52 3.42 4.83
N CYS A 170 -0.80 2.59 5.83
CA CYS A 170 -0.27 1.22 5.89
C CYS A 170 -0.75 0.37 4.71
N PHE A 171 -2.04 0.46 4.36
CA PHE A 171 -2.60 -0.25 3.20
C PHE A 171 -2.07 0.30 1.87
N ASP A 172 -1.80 1.60 1.78
CA ASP A 172 -1.23 2.23 0.59
C ASP A 172 0.21 1.74 0.33
N ILE A 173 1.03 1.66 1.38
CA ILE A 173 2.39 1.12 1.28
C ILE A 173 2.34 -0.35 0.83
N LEU A 174 1.46 -1.16 1.41
CA LEU A 174 1.26 -2.55 1.00
C LEU A 174 0.83 -2.66 -0.47
N SER A 175 -0.05 -1.77 -0.92
CA SER A 175 -0.53 -1.72 -2.31
C SER A 175 0.60 -1.45 -3.30
N ILE A 176 1.54 -0.54 -2.96
CA ILE A 176 2.74 -0.29 -3.77
C ILE A 176 3.60 -1.56 -3.87
N PHE A 177 3.83 -2.27 -2.76
CA PHE A 177 4.61 -3.51 -2.76
C PHE A 177 3.97 -4.60 -3.64
N VAL A 178 2.65 -4.77 -3.57
CA VAL A 178 1.91 -5.76 -4.37
C VAL A 178 2.07 -5.48 -5.86
N VAL A 179 1.84 -4.24 -6.29
CA VAL A 179 1.91 -3.87 -7.71
C VAL A 179 3.35 -3.92 -8.23
N TYR A 180 4.33 -3.52 -7.40
CA TYR A 180 5.75 -3.63 -7.75
C TYR A 180 6.18 -5.08 -7.97
N ARG A 181 5.77 -6.00 -7.08
CA ARG A 181 6.03 -7.43 -7.23
C ARG A 181 5.39 -8.00 -8.50
N TYR A 182 4.17 -7.58 -8.84
CA TYR A 182 3.48 -8.01 -10.06
C TYR A 182 4.23 -7.60 -11.33
N LYS A 183 4.68 -6.35 -11.39
CA LYS A 183 5.49 -5.83 -12.51
C LYS A 183 6.79 -6.63 -12.69
N ASN A 184 7.47 -6.96 -11.59
CA ASN A 184 8.73 -7.69 -11.67
C ASN A 184 8.55 -9.14 -12.15
N GLN A 185 7.50 -9.83 -11.70
CA GLN A 185 7.21 -11.19 -12.17
C GLN A 185 6.81 -11.22 -13.64
N THR A 186 6.03 -10.25 -14.12
CA THR A 186 5.65 -10.15 -15.54
C THR A 186 6.83 -9.81 -16.45
N ARG A 187 7.88 -9.16 -15.95
CA ARG A 187 9.12 -8.92 -16.70
C ARG A 187 9.97 -10.19 -16.86
N ILE A 188 10.08 -11.00 -15.81
CA ILE A 188 10.86 -12.25 -15.81
C ILE A 188 10.23 -13.30 -16.75
N GLY A 189 8.90 -13.33 -16.88
CA GLY A 189 8.22 -14.25 -17.80
C GLY A 189 8.34 -13.92 -19.29
N ARG A 190 9.02 -12.82 -19.67
CA ARG A 190 9.23 -12.41 -21.07
C ARG A 190 10.67 -12.61 -21.57
N THR A 191 11.60 -12.97 -20.70
CA THR A 191 13.00 -13.31 -21.02
C THR A 191 13.17 -14.82 -21.04
#